data_AF-A0A8B8NZN4-F1
#
_entry.id   AF-A0A8B8NZN4-F1
#
_cell.length_a   1.000
_cell.length_b   1.000
_cell.length_c   1.000
_cell.angle_alpha   90.00
_cell.angle_beta   90.00
_cell.angle_gamma   90.00
#
_symmetry.space_group_name_H-M   'P 1'
#
loop_
_entity.id
_entity.type
_entity.pdbx_description
1 polymer ?
#
loop_
_entity_poly.entity_id
_entity_poly.type
_entity_poly.pdbx_seq_one_letter_code
_entity_poly.pdbx_strand_id
1 'polypeptide(L)'
;MEPNGQVLLLIDGVAAKILANLVVMGGGILARAFVQAYRQALANASKTSIAQETVQNAVHRARKAITEQEARQILGVSEETVWEEILKKYDVLFEQNAKNGSFYIQSKVHRAKECLETVYRSKAGASPS
;
A
#
# COMPACT_ATOMS: atom_id res chain seq x y z
N MET A 1 41.65 -50.50 36.61
CA MET A 1 42.18 -49.43 35.73
C MET A 1 41.75 -49.75 34.31
N GLU A 2 40.84 -49.09 33.62
CA GLU A 2 39.77 -48.14 33.91
C GLU A 2 38.61 -48.61 33.00
N PRO A 3 37.59 -49.34 33.50
CA PRO A 3 36.51 -49.88 32.66
C PRO A 3 35.58 -48.77 32.11
N ASN A 4 35.83 -47.51 32.49
CA ASN A 4 35.03 -46.34 32.13
C ASN A 4 35.36 -45.76 30.74
N GLY A 5 36.53 -46.08 30.16
CA GLY A 5 36.98 -45.47 28.91
C GLY A 5 36.26 -45.93 27.63
N GLN A 6 35.85 -47.20 27.54
CA GLN A 6 35.14 -47.70 26.36
C GLN A 6 33.65 -47.33 26.36
N VAL A 7 33.03 -47.23 27.54
CA VAL A 7 31.64 -46.82 27.68
C VAL A 7 31.47 -45.33 27.31
N LEU A 8 32.45 -44.49 27.66
CA LEU A 8 32.46 -43.07 27.29
C LEU A 8 32.53 -42.88 25.76
N LEU A 9 33.45 -43.57 25.07
CA LEU A 9 33.59 -43.51 23.61
C LEU A 9 32.34 -44.00 22.85
N LEU A 10 31.63 -44.99 23.40
CA LEU A 10 30.42 -45.55 22.77
C LEU A 10 29.23 -44.59 22.93
N ILE A 11 29.12 -43.91 24.07
CA ILE A 11 28.13 -42.85 24.32
C ILE A 11 28.41 -41.63 23.44
N ASP A 12 29.68 -41.22 23.30
CA ASP A 12 30.09 -40.10 22.43
C ASP A 12 29.77 -40.37 20.95
N GLY A 13 30.00 -41.59 20.47
CA GLY A 13 29.67 -42.00 19.10
C GLY A 13 28.17 -42.04 18.82
N VAL A 14 27.36 -42.49 19.78
CA VAL A 14 25.89 -42.49 19.67
C VAL A 14 25.33 -41.06 19.74
N ALA A 15 25.85 -40.23 20.65
CA ALA A 15 25.48 -38.82 20.77
C ALA A 15 25.80 -38.04 19.48
N ALA A 16 26.97 -38.26 18.87
CA ALA A 16 27.36 -37.66 17.60
C ALA A 16 26.40 -38.04 16.45
N LYS A 17 25.94 -39.30 16.40
CA LYS A 17 24.97 -39.75 15.38
C LYS A 17 23.59 -39.13 15.56
N ILE A 18 23.14 -38.95 16.81
CA ILE A 18 21.87 -38.28 17.12
C ILE A 18 21.93 -36.80 16.74
N LEU A 19 23.01 -36.10 17.08
CA LEU A 19 23.22 -34.71 16.69
C LEU A 19 23.31 -34.53 15.18
N ALA A 20 24.04 -35.40 14.48
CA ALA A 20 24.14 -35.37 13.02
C ALA A 20 22.77 -35.54 12.35
N ASN A 21 21.96 -36.51 12.82
CA ASN A 21 20.61 -36.70 12.30
C ASN A 21 19.71 -35.50 12.59
N LEU A 22 19.79 -34.87 13.77
CA LEU A 22 19.01 -33.69 14.12
C LEU A 22 19.34 -32.49 13.22
N VAL A 23 20.63 -32.26 12.94
CA VAL A 23 21.09 -31.18 12.05
C VAL A 23 20.65 -31.43 10.61
N VAL A 24 20.76 -32.67 10.12
CA VAL A 24 20.33 -33.03 8.76
C VAL A 24 18.81 -32.91 8.60
N MET A 25 18.03 -33.36 9.59
CA MET A 25 16.57 -33.28 9.55
C MET A 25 16.06 -31.84 9.71
N GLY A 26 16.68 -31.03 10.58
CA GLY A 26 16.26 -29.65 10.86
C GLY A 26 16.77 -28.61 9.86
N GLY A 27 17.98 -28.79 9.33
CA GLY A 27 18.62 -27.81 8.45
C GLY A 27 17.99 -27.69 7.07
N GLY A 28 17.41 -28.78 6.55
CA GLY A 28 16.84 -28.82 5.21
C GLY A 28 15.65 -27.88 5.00
N ILE A 29 14.82 -27.68 6.02
CA ILE A 29 13.63 -26.81 5.95
C ILE A 29 14.04 -25.34 5.94
N LEU A 30 14.95 -24.95 6.82
CA LEU A 30 15.49 -23.58 6.87
C LEU A 30 16.23 -23.24 5.59
N ALA A 31 17.12 -24.13 5.11
CA ALA A 31 17.86 -23.90 3.88
C ALA A 31 16.95 -23.67 2.66
N ARG A 32 15.91 -24.49 2.49
CA ARG A 32 14.93 -24.31 1.41
C ARG A 32 14.13 -23.01 1.55
N ALA A 33 13.74 -22.64 2.77
CA ALA A 33 13.03 -21.39 3.02
C ALA A 33 13.90 -20.16 2.70
N PHE A 34 15.18 -20.16 3.09
CA PHE A 34 16.13 -19.09 2.74
C PHE A 34 16.37 -19.02 1.23
N VAL A 35 16.56 -20.15 0.54
CA VAL A 35 16.73 -20.17 -0.92
C VAL A 35 15.48 -19.70 -1.66
N GLN A 36 14.30 -20.11 -1.21
CA GLN A 36 13.02 -19.66 -1.78
C GLN A 36 12.83 -18.16 -1.55
N ALA A 37 13.06 -17.66 -0.34
CA ALA A 37 12.98 -16.23 -0.02
C ALA A 37 14.00 -15.41 -0.82
N TYR A 38 15.23 -15.91 -0.99
CA TYR A 38 16.27 -15.24 -1.78
C TYR A 38 15.91 -15.19 -3.27
N ARG A 39 15.45 -16.32 -3.84
CA ARG A 39 14.96 -16.36 -5.23
C ARG A 39 13.75 -15.44 -5.42
N GLN A 40 12.87 -15.37 -4.43
CA GLN A 40 11.68 -14.52 -4.48
C GLN A 40 12.04 -13.04 -4.32
N ALA A 41 13.03 -12.69 -3.50
CA ALA A 41 13.56 -11.34 -3.39
C ALA A 41 14.21 -10.89 -4.72
N LEU A 42 15.01 -11.76 -5.35
CA LEU A 42 15.61 -11.46 -6.66
C LEU A 42 14.56 -11.39 -7.79
N ALA A 43 13.56 -12.28 -7.78
CA ALA A 43 12.46 -12.25 -8.75
C ALA A 43 11.57 -11.01 -8.57
N ASN A 44 11.34 -10.57 -7.33
CA ASN A 44 10.60 -9.35 -7.04
C ASN A 44 11.42 -8.10 -7.39
N ALA A 45 12.72 -8.07 -7.10
CA ALA A 45 13.60 -6.95 -7.48
C ALA A 45 13.74 -6.80 -9.01
N SER A 46 13.73 -7.91 -9.75
CA SER A 46 13.81 -7.90 -11.22
C SER A 46 12.48 -7.62 -11.93
N LYS A 47 11.33 -7.78 -11.25
CA LYS A 47 9.99 -7.56 -11.84
C LYS A 47 9.25 -6.33 -11.31
N THR A 48 9.67 -5.77 -10.17
CA THR A 48 8.92 -4.75 -9.41
C THR A 48 9.75 -3.49 -9.20
N SER A 49 10.15 -2.79 -10.27
CA SER A 49 10.78 -1.47 -10.10
C SER A 49 9.99 -0.32 -10.72
N ILE A 50 9.08 -0.54 -11.68
CA ILE A 50 8.44 0.61 -12.35
C ILE A 50 6.92 0.44 -12.56
N ALA A 51 6.43 -0.74 -12.95
CA ALA A 51 5.02 -0.90 -13.32
C ALA A 51 4.09 -1.15 -12.12
N GLN A 52 4.43 -2.10 -11.23
CA GLN A 52 3.50 -2.55 -10.19
C GLN A 52 3.44 -1.59 -8.98
N GLU A 53 4.55 -0.97 -8.59
CA GLU A 53 4.52 0.07 -7.55
C GLU A 53 3.77 1.31 -8.04
N THR A 54 3.91 1.71 -9.31
CA THR A 54 3.13 2.82 -9.87
C THR A 54 1.64 2.50 -9.87
N VAL A 55 1.23 1.29 -10.26
CA VAL A 55 -0.18 0.88 -10.25
C VAL A 55 -0.70 0.73 -8.83
N GLN A 56 0.03 0.10 -7.90
CA GLN A 56 -0.41 -0.04 -6.51
C GLN A 56 -0.46 1.31 -5.80
N ASN A 57 0.52 2.19 -6.02
CA ASN A 57 0.49 3.56 -5.50
C ASN A 57 -0.62 4.39 -6.15
N ALA A 58 -0.89 4.24 -7.45
CA ALA A 58 -2.00 4.89 -8.12
C ALA A 58 -3.35 4.40 -7.57
N VAL A 59 -3.51 3.10 -7.36
CA VAL A 59 -4.71 2.51 -6.74
C VAL A 59 -4.86 2.96 -5.29
N HIS A 60 -3.76 3.05 -4.54
CA HIS A 60 -3.79 3.53 -3.15
C HIS A 60 -4.07 5.04 -3.06
N ARG A 61 -3.54 5.84 -4.00
CA ARG A 61 -3.89 7.26 -4.17
C ARG A 61 -5.35 7.42 -4.60
N ALA A 62 -5.85 6.57 -5.50
CA ALA A 62 -7.26 6.57 -5.91
C ALA A 62 -8.19 6.22 -4.74
N ARG A 63 -7.80 5.32 -3.85
CA ARG A 63 -8.54 5.05 -2.59
C ARG A 63 -8.51 6.20 -1.59
N LYS A 64 -7.51 7.08 -1.67
CA LYS A 64 -7.44 8.36 -0.93
C LYS A 64 -8.03 9.53 -1.71
N ALA A 65 -8.46 9.32 -2.96
CA ALA A 65 -9.05 10.37 -3.77
C ALA A 65 -10.47 10.63 -3.27
N ILE A 66 -10.81 11.91 -3.20
CA ILE A 66 -12.16 12.35 -2.86
C ILE A 66 -13.14 11.83 -3.92
N THR A 67 -14.26 11.25 -3.49
CA THR A 67 -15.33 10.81 -4.40
C THR A 67 -16.15 12.00 -4.88
N GLU A 68 -16.85 11.88 -6.01
CA GLU A 68 -17.75 12.94 -6.48
C GLU A 68 -18.81 13.28 -5.41
N GLN A 69 -19.38 12.26 -4.76
CA GLN A 69 -20.36 12.45 -3.71
C GLN A 69 -19.78 13.20 -2.50
N GLU A 70 -18.59 12.84 -2.04
CA GLU A 70 -17.90 13.57 -0.96
C GLU A 70 -17.60 15.01 -1.38
N ALA A 71 -17.16 15.23 -2.62
CA ALA A 71 -16.89 16.57 -3.14
C ALA A 71 -18.14 17.45 -3.16
N ARG A 72 -19.29 16.91 -3.57
CA ARG A 72 -20.59 17.60 -3.53
C ARG A 72 -21.00 17.94 -2.10
N GLN A 73 -20.80 17.03 -1.15
CA GLN A 73 -21.08 17.28 0.26
C GLN A 73 -20.18 18.36 0.85
N ILE A 74 -18.89 18.35 0.54
CA ILE A 74 -17.93 19.37 1.01
C ILE A 74 -18.30 20.77 0.51
N LEU A 75 -18.74 20.90 -0.74
CA LEU A 75 -19.14 22.19 -1.30
C LEU A 75 -20.62 22.54 -1.02
N GLY A 76 -21.39 21.62 -0.46
CA GLY A 76 -22.81 21.81 -0.17
C GLY A 76 -23.66 22.01 -1.44
N VAL A 77 -23.38 21.24 -2.48
CA VAL A 77 -24.05 21.32 -3.80
C VAL A 77 -24.74 20.00 -4.15
N SER A 78 -25.76 20.05 -5.00
CA SER A 78 -26.46 18.87 -5.51
C SER A 78 -25.86 18.38 -6.83
N GLU A 79 -26.37 17.27 -7.37
CA GLU A 79 -25.94 16.77 -8.70
C GLU A 79 -26.38 17.71 -9.84
N GLU A 80 -27.52 18.39 -9.67
CA GLU A 80 -28.13 19.30 -10.64
C GLU A 80 -27.54 20.71 -10.59
N THR A 81 -26.67 21.01 -9.61
CA THR A 81 -26.06 22.33 -9.48
C THR A 81 -25.17 22.64 -10.68
N VAL A 82 -25.42 23.78 -11.31
CA VAL A 82 -24.65 24.25 -12.47
C VAL A 82 -23.21 24.61 -12.08
N TRP A 83 -22.28 24.46 -13.02
CA TRP A 83 -20.84 24.66 -12.78
C TRP A 83 -20.52 26.04 -12.19
N GLU A 84 -21.19 27.09 -12.66
CA GLU A 84 -21.00 28.46 -12.17
C GLU A 84 -21.35 28.60 -10.68
N GLU A 85 -22.43 27.95 -10.24
CA GLU A 85 -22.84 27.97 -8.83
C GLU A 85 -21.86 27.17 -7.96
N ILE A 86 -21.32 26.06 -8.47
CA ILE A 86 -20.26 25.29 -7.81
C ILE A 86 -19.02 26.16 -7.57
N LEU A 87 -18.59 26.94 -8.58
CA LEU A 87 -17.44 27.85 -8.45
C LEU A 87 -17.71 28.93 -7.39
N LYS A 88 -18.89 29.54 -7.41
CA LYS A 88 -19.28 30.55 -6.43
C LYS A 88 -19.26 29.99 -4.99
N LYS A 89 -19.76 28.77 -4.79
CA LYS A 89 -19.72 28.08 -3.49
C LYS A 89 -18.28 27.80 -3.06
N TYR A 90 -17.45 27.33 -3.99
CA TYR A 90 -16.03 27.11 -3.75
C TYR A 90 -15.31 28.38 -3.32
N ASP A 91 -15.48 29.50 -4.03
CA ASP A 91 -14.79 30.76 -3.74
C ASP A 91 -15.12 31.27 -2.34
N VAL A 92 -16.41 31.26 -1.97
CA VAL A 92 -16.87 31.64 -0.62
C VAL A 92 -16.23 30.77 0.44
N LEU A 93 -16.28 29.43 0.27
CA LEU A 93 -15.70 28.50 1.23
C LEU A 93 -14.17 28.65 1.31
N PHE A 94 -13.50 28.85 0.18
CA PHE A 94 -12.05 28.98 0.12
C PHE A 94 -11.58 30.26 0.82
N GLU A 95 -12.22 31.39 0.57
CA GLU A 95 -11.90 32.66 1.22
C GLU A 95 -12.16 32.63 2.73
N GLN A 96 -13.30 32.06 3.15
CA GLN A 96 -13.64 31.94 4.57
C GLN A 96 -12.63 31.05 5.30
N ASN A 97 -12.26 29.92 4.70
CA ASN A 97 -11.28 28.99 5.28
C ASN A 97 -9.85 29.50 5.22
N ALA A 98 -9.49 30.36 4.26
CA ALA A 98 -8.18 31.01 4.23
C ALA A 98 -7.99 31.97 5.42
N LYS A 99 -9.08 32.60 5.90
CA LYS A 99 -9.05 33.54 7.02
C LYS A 99 -9.12 32.83 8.37
N ASN A 100 -10.05 31.89 8.51
CA ASN A 100 -10.44 31.32 9.81
C ASN A 100 -10.34 29.79 9.87
N GLY A 101 -9.99 29.13 8.76
CA GLY A 101 -9.93 27.68 8.65
C GLY A 101 -8.53 27.11 8.90
N SER A 102 -8.43 25.79 8.83
CA SER A 102 -7.15 25.09 8.86
C SER A 102 -6.70 24.73 7.44
N PHE A 103 -5.38 24.54 7.27
CA PHE A 103 -4.81 24.05 6.03
C PHE A 103 -5.46 22.74 5.55
N TYR A 104 -5.88 21.87 6.49
CA TYR A 104 -6.59 20.63 6.16
C TYR A 104 -7.95 20.89 5.52
N ILE A 105 -8.76 21.78 6.10
CA ILE A 105 -10.09 22.11 5.57
C ILE A 105 -9.96 22.80 4.22
N GLN A 106 -9.04 23.74 4.09
CA GLN A 106 -8.76 24.41 2.82
C GLN A 106 -8.32 23.39 1.74
N SER A 107 -7.43 22.45 2.09
CA SER A 107 -7.01 21.36 1.19
C SER A 107 -8.18 20.47 0.77
N LYS A 108 -9.15 20.23 1.66
CA LYS A 108 -10.35 19.45 1.35
C LYS A 108 -11.29 20.18 0.40
N VAL A 109 -11.52 21.48 0.62
CA VAL A 109 -12.31 22.33 -0.28
C VAL A 109 -11.68 22.41 -1.67
N HIS A 110 -10.36 22.58 -1.75
CA HIS A 110 -9.63 22.58 -3.03
C HIS A 110 -9.77 21.26 -3.78
N ARG A 111 -9.54 20.13 -3.10
CA ARG A 111 -9.67 18.80 -3.71
C ARG A 111 -11.08 18.49 -4.18
N ALA A 112 -12.10 18.96 -3.46
CA ALA A 112 -13.49 18.82 -3.88
C ALA A 112 -13.75 19.50 -5.23
N LYS A 113 -13.23 20.73 -5.41
CA LYS A 113 -13.33 21.44 -6.69
C LYS A 113 -12.61 20.69 -7.82
N GLU A 114 -11.40 20.20 -7.60
CA GLU A 114 -10.64 19.43 -8.62
C GLU A 114 -11.36 18.15 -9.05
N CYS A 115 -12.01 17.48 -8.09
CA CYS A 115 -12.81 16.28 -8.37
C CYS A 115 -14.01 16.60 -9.26
N LEU A 116 -14.82 17.60 -8.90
CA LEU A 116 -15.98 18.00 -9.70
C LEU A 116 -15.58 18.55 -11.06
N GLU A 117 -14.44 19.23 -11.16
CA GLU A 117 -13.89 19.69 -12.44
C GLU A 117 -13.56 18.53 -13.38
N THR A 118 -12.97 17.47 -12.84
CA THR A 118 -12.66 16.25 -13.61
C THR A 118 -13.94 15.59 -14.12
N VAL A 119 -14.98 15.51 -13.29
CA VAL A 119 -16.30 14.98 -13.69
C VAL A 119 -16.94 15.86 -14.75
N TYR A 120 -16.95 17.18 -14.55
CA TYR A 120 -17.53 18.13 -15.50
C TYR A 120 -16.85 18.06 -16.87
N ARG A 121 -15.51 18.03 -16.92
CA ARG A 121 -14.75 17.86 -18.17
C ARG A 121 -15.03 16.51 -18.84
N SER A 122 -15.15 15.44 -18.05
CA SER A 122 -15.49 14.11 -18.56
C SER A 122 -16.89 14.08 -19.18
N LYS A 123 -17.88 14.74 -18.55
CA LYS A 123 -19.24 14.89 -19.11
C LYS A 123 -19.25 15.77 -20.36
N ALA A 124 -18.47 16.85 -20.40
CA ALA A 124 -18.36 17.73 -21.58
C ALA A 124 -17.70 17.03 -22.78
N GLY A 125 -16.67 16.22 -22.52
CA GLY A 125 -15.97 15.42 -23.54
C GLY A 125 -16.74 14.19 -24.04
N ALA A 126 -17.79 13.77 -23.33
CA ALA A 126 -18.68 12.66 -23.70
C ALA A 126 -19.89 13.10 -24.56
N SER A 127 -19.85 14.30 -25.15
CA SER A 127 -20.86 14.74 -26.11
C SER A 127 -20.85 13.79 -27.33
N PRO A 128 -22.00 13.18 -27.70
CA PRO A 128 -22.06 12.30 -28.85
C PRO A 128 -21.84 13.12 -30.11
N SER A 129 -20.90 12.68 -30.94
CA SER A 129 -20.86 13.08 -32.36
C SER A 129 -22.04 12.49 -33.11
#